data_AF-A0A2T7TV63-F1
#
_entry.id   AF-A0A2T7TV63-F1
#
_cell.length_a   1.000
_cell.length_b   1.000
_cell.length_c   1.000
_cell.angle_alpha   90.00
_cell.angle_beta   90.00
_cell.angle_gamma   90.00
#
_symmetry.space_group_name_H-M   'P 1'
#
loop_
_entity.id
_entity.type
_entity.pdbx_description
1 polymer ?
#
loop_
_entity_poly.entity_id
_entity_poly.type
_entity_poly.pdbx_seq_one_letter_code
_entity_poly.pdbx_strand_id
1 'polypeptide(L)'
;MATITWNASYGFDLSNLDLSYLYYGYSYTRTSVLFSVNYDSSGYSRDEFRGYNFTYNSDGIPTGGVVTSYAAYVYGQRIVVVDGAQIAVTALVAAASTYSNSDDLALFKSALSGSDQIWGGSGNDKMDGRAGADYLAGRGGNDTYYVDNLNDRVVETSTGGTADKIFTSVSYGLAGIYVETLAATGSAAVSLTGNSLANSIYGNSGSNQINGGGGNDILKGGAGADYFAGGSGNDTIYVNSAGDRVVETSTGGTADKIISAVSYGLAGIHVETLAASGTASVSLTGNSLANTVYGNSGNNKINGGGGNDTLKGGWGRDTFIFKDKLSASSNLDTIIDYDTFDDTIQLDNAIFTQLGAGSPSSPAKLGSSYFIVGSEAQDADDYIIYDDLTGYLYYDADGSGAGAAVEFAKLSTYLDLSYNGIYVI
;
A
#
# COMPACT_ATOMS: atom_id res chain seq x y z
N MET A 1 -19.31 11.39 -39.35
CA MET A 1 -19.94 11.57 -38.03
C MET A 1 -19.33 10.55 -37.10
N ALA A 2 -18.35 10.97 -36.29
CA ALA A 2 -17.95 10.28 -35.09
C ALA A 2 -18.11 11.34 -33.98
N THR A 3 -19.05 11.11 -33.10
CA THR A 3 -19.38 12.02 -32.00
C THR A 3 -18.32 11.82 -30.93
N ILE A 4 -17.42 12.79 -30.74
CA ILE A 4 -16.64 12.88 -29.51
C ILE A 4 -17.51 13.67 -28.54
N THR A 5 -18.07 12.95 -27.58
CA THR A 5 -18.85 13.55 -26.50
C THR A 5 -17.88 14.31 -25.60
N TRP A 6 -17.99 15.64 -25.58
CA TRP A 6 -17.40 16.45 -24.53
C TRP A 6 -17.94 15.98 -23.19
N ASN A 7 -17.04 15.49 -22.32
CA ASN A 7 -17.32 15.31 -20.92
C ASN A 7 -16.43 16.28 -20.14
N ALA A 8 -17.02 17.08 -19.26
CA ALA A 8 -16.35 18.00 -18.35
C ALA A 8 -15.46 17.29 -17.29
N SER A 9 -15.06 16.04 -17.53
CA SER A 9 -14.38 15.14 -16.58
C SER A 9 -12.96 14.74 -16.98
N TYR A 10 -12.47 15.08 -18.18
CA TYR A 10 -11.14 14.67 -18.62
C TYR A 10 -10.21 15.88 -18.72
N GLY A 11 -9.29 15.93 -17.76
CA GLY A 11 -8.07 16.69 -17.86
C GLY A 11 -7.11 16.09 -18.91
N PHE A 12 -6.00 16.77 -19.10
CA PHE A 12 -4.84 16.51 -19.92
C PHE A 12 -4.35 15.06 -19.84
N ASP A 13 -4.77 14.15 -20.73
CA ASP A 13 -4.17 12.82 -20.86
C ASP A 13 -3.06 12.79 -21.91
N LEU A 14 -1.79 12.85 -21.49
CA LEU A 14 -0.64 12.73 -22.40
C LEU A 14 -0.39 11.31 -22.94
N SER A 15 -0.98 10.28 -22.32
CA SER A 15 -0.73 8.89 -22.72
C SER A 15 -1.55 8.44 -23.92
N ASN A 16 -2.66 9.13 -24.18
CA ASN A 16 -3.54 8.93 -25.32
C ASN A 16 -3.56 10.17 -26.21
N LEU A 17 -2.43 10.86 -26.40
CA LEU A 17 -2.32 11.97 -27.35
C LEU A 17 -2.66 11.45 -28.77
N ASP A 18 -3.94 11.46 -29.09
CA ASP A 18 -4.52 10.96 -30.33
C ASP A 18 -4.46 12.10 -31.35
N LEU A 19 -3.34 12.15 -32.04
CA LEU A 19 -3.08 13.12 -33.10
C LEU A 19 -3.85 12.79 -34.39
N SER A 20 -4.73 11.77 -34.40
CA SER A 20 -5.54 11.42 -35.57
C SER A 20 -6.60 12.46 -35.95
N TYR A 21 -6.85 13.45 -35.09
CA TYR A 21 -7.81 14.55 -35.31
C TYR A 21 -7.19 15.85 -35.83
N LEU A 22 -5.93 15.83 -36.31
CA LEU A 22 -5.38 16.91 -37.15
C LEU A 22 -6.10 16.93 -38.51
N TYR A 23 -7.36 17.36 -38.53
CA TYR A 23 -8.18 17.53 -39.72
C TYR A 23 -8.18 18.99 -40.17
N TYR A 24 -8.06 19.16 -41.49
CA TYR A 24 -7.91 20.42 -42.21
C TYR A 24 -8.98 21.49 -41.89
N GLY A 25 -8.51 22.68 -41.51
CA GLY A 25 -9.29 23.91 -41.36
C GLY A 25 -8.37 25.13 -41.23
N TYR A 26 -7.63 25.48 -42.30
CA TYR A 26 -6.57 26.48 -42.20
C TYR A 26 -7.09 27.91 -42.04
N SER A 27 -6.89 28.46 -40.85
CA SER A 27 -6.68 29.89 -40.61
C SER A 27 -5.46 30.01 -39.71
N TYR A 28 -4.44 30.75 -40.14
CA TYR A 28 -3.20 30.94 -39.38
C TYR A 28 -3.07 32.40 -38.95
N THR A 29 -2.77 32.63 -37.68
CA THR A 29 -2.34 33.95 -37.20
C THR A 29 -0.84 33.85 -36.90
N ARG A 30 -0.02 34.74 -37.48
CA ARG A 30 1.45 34.55 -37.53
C ARG A 30 2.23 35.79 -37.12
N THR A 31 3.28 35.58 -36.35
CA THR A 31 4.36 36.54 -36.06
C THR A 31 5.70 35.78 -36.06
N SER A 32 6.84 36.48 -35.94
CA SER A 32 8.16 35.83 -35.87
C SER A 32 8.37 34.92 -34.66
N VAL A 33 7.43 34.94 -33.70
CA VAL A 33 7.52 34.23 -32.41
C VAL A 33 6.31 33.36 -32.08
N LEU A 34 5.27 33.36 -32.92
CA LEU A 34 4.03 32.62 -32.70
C LEU A 34 3.40 32.23 -34.03
N PHE A 35 2.99 30.97 -34.15
CA PHE A 35 2.00 30.55 -35.13
C PHE A 35 0.92 29.70 -34.45
N SER A 36 -0.30 29.75 -34.99
CA SER A 36 -1.42 28.96 -34.48
C SER A 36 -2.09 28.11 -35.54
N VAL A 37 -2.60 26.95 -35.13
CA VAL A 37 -3.40 26.02 -35.95
C VAL A 37 -4.79 25.98 -35.33
N ASN A 38 -5.81 26.41 -36.09
CA ASN A 38 -7.19 26.35 -35.62
C ASN A 38 -7.84 25.03 -36.04
N TYR A 39 -8.62 24.43 -35.13
CA TYR A 39 -9.35 23.18 -35.34
C TYR A 39 -10.84 23.40 -35.63
N ASP A 40 -11.34 24.61 -35.41
CA ASP A 40 -12.70 25.00 -35.75
C ASP A 40 -12.73 26.35 -36.48
N SER A 41 -13.82 26.58 -37.22
CA SER A 41 -14.04 27.84 -37.94
C SER A 41 -14.25 29.05 -37.03
N SER A 42 -14.42 28.82 -35.73
CA SER A 42 -14.72 29.83 -34.72
C SER A 42 -13.46 30.35 -34.01
N GLY A 43 -12.30 29.71 -34.22
CA GLY A 43 -11.02 30.02 -33.56
C GLY A 43 -10.98 29.68 -32.06
N TYR A 44 -11.97 28.95 -31.59
CA TYR A 44 -12.16 28.64 -30.17
C TYR A 44 -11.34 27.43 -29.74
N SER A 45 -11.12 26.50 -30.67
CA SER A 45 -10.22 25.37 -30.50
C SER A 45 -9.00 25.55 -31.39
N ARG A 46 -7.82 25.71 -30.79
CA ARG A 46 -6.59 25.98 -31.53
C ARG A 46 -5.36 25.55 -30.75
N ASP A 47 -4.30 25.24 -31.48
CA ASP A 47 -2.97 25.10 -30.93
C ASP A 47 -2.14 26.34 -31.22
N GLU A 48 -1.42 26.81 -30.21
CA GLU A 48 -0.45 27.88 -30.30
C GLU A 48 0.95 27.35 -30.08
N PHE A 49 1.84 27.65 -31.02
CA PHE A 49 3.25 27.29 -30.96
C PHE A 49 4.08 28.57 -30.89
N ARG A 50 4.82 28.76 -29.81
CA ARG A 50 5.70 29.91 -29.61
C ARG A 50 7.15 29.50 -29.74
N GLY A 51 7.99 30.41 -30.21
CA GLY A 51 9.38 30.09 -30.49
C GLY A 51 10.17 31.22 -31.11
N TYR A 52 11.29 30.88 -31.75
CA TYR A 52 12.18 31.83 -32.39
C TYR A 52 12.74 31.32 -33.72
N ASN A 53 13.24 32.25 -34.55
CA ASN A 53 13.81 31.98 -35.87
C ASN A 53 12.86 31.25 -36.83
N PHE A 54 11.56 31.50 -36.71
CA PHE A 54 10.58 30.89 -37.62
C PHE A 54 10.79 31.37 -39.06
N THR A 55 11.05 30.41 -39.96
CA THR A 55 11.01 30.62 -41.41
C THR A 55 9.72 30.01 -41.96
N TYR A 56 9.23 30.51 -43.09
CA TYR A 56 7.94 30.11 -43.64
C TYR A 56 8.04 29.94 -45.17
N ASN A 57 7.23 29.05 -45.77
CA ASN A 57 7.10 28.93 -47.23
C ASN A 57 6.16 30.01 -47.83
N SER A 58 5.87 29.95 -49.13
CA SER A 58 4.98 30.90 -49.82
C SER A 58 3.53 30.86 -49.36
N ASP A 59 3.07 29.73 -48.85
CA ASP A 59 1.75 29.54 -48.23
C ASP A 59 1.78 29.94 -46.72
N GLY A 60 2.95 30.42 -46.31
CA GLY A 60 3.37 30.80 -44.97
C GLY A 60 3.35 29.65 -43.96
N ILE A 61 3.30 28.39 -44.40
CA ILE A 61 3.50 27.25 -43.51
C ILE A 61 4.91 27.37 -42.91
N PRO A 62 5.08 27.22 -41.58
CA PRO A 62 6.41 27.29 -40.98
C PRO A 62 7.30 26.20 -41.61
N THR A 63 8.58 26.47 -41.85
CA THR A 63 9.53 25.56 -42.53
C THR A 63 10.86 25.45 -41.80
N GLY A 64 11.06 26.23 -40.74
CA GLY A 64 12.28 26.26 -39.94
C GLY A 64 12.09 27.14 -38.70
N GLY A 65 13.06 27.11 -37.79
CA GLY A 65 12.99 27.74 -36.46
C GLY A 65 12.81 26.73 -35.33
N VAL A 66 12.69 27.23 -34.10
CA VAL A 66 12.61 26.42 -32.87
C VAL A 66 11.36 26.80 -32.10
N VAL A 67 10.49 25.83 -31.81
CA VAL A 67 9.36 25.97 -30.90
C VAL A 67 9.87 25.80 -29.48
N THR A 68 9.59 26.79 -28.63
CA THR A 68 9.94 26.83 -27.21
C THR A 68 8.76 26.58 -26.28
N SER A 69 7.54 26.76 -26.79
CA SER A 69 6.35 26.36 -26.05
C SER A 69 5.16 26.05 -26.92
N TYR A 70 4.27 25.24 -26.36
CA TYR A 70 3.04 24.78 -26.95
C TYR A 70 1.88 25.04 -26.00
N ALA A 71 0.77 25.55 -26.52
CA ALA A 71 -0.47 25.67 -25.77
C ALA A 71 -1.66 25.24 -26.61
N ALA A 72 -2.47 24.31 -26.09
CA ALA A 72 -3.74 23.95 -26.69
C ALA A 72 -4.88 24.73 -26.02
N TYR A 73 -5.81 25.20 -26.84
CA TYR A 73 -7.02 25.89 -26.42
C TYR A 73 -8.24 25.15 -26.94
N VAL A 74 -9.29 25.07 -26.13
CA VAL A 74 -10.62 24.57 -26.51
C VAL A 74 -11.66 25.51 -25.89
N TYR A 75 -12.62 25.98 -26.70
CA TYR A 75 -13.58 27.02 -26.29
C TYR A 75 -12.94 28.27 -25.67
N GLY A 76 -11.74 28.64 -26.12
CA GLY A 76 -10.96 29.76 -25.61
C GLY A 76 -10.30 29.51 -24.24
N GLN A 77 -10.54 28.36 -23.61
CA GLN A 77 -9.84 27.94 -22.40
C GLN A 77 -8.56 27.22 -22.76
N ARG A 78 -7.49 27.51 -22.02
CA ARG A 78 -6.17 26.89 -22.21
C ARG A 78 -6.14 25.58 -21.43
N ILE A 79 -6.03 24.46 -22.15
CA ILE A 79 -6.17 23.12 -21.57
C ILE A 79 -4.84 22.36 -21.48
N VAL A 80 -3.82 22.79 -22.23
CA VAL A 80 -2.46 22.24 -22.19
C VAL A 80 -1.48 23.39 -22.31
N VAL A 81 -0.43 23.38 -21.50
CA VAL A 81 0.76 24.21 -21.72
C VAL A 81 1.99 23.36 -21.48
N VAL A 82 2.88 23.34 -22.46
CA VAL A 82 4.23 22.83 -22.34
C VAL A 82 5.17 23.99 -22.62
N ASP A 83 5.85 24.49 -21.60
CA ASP A 83 6.89 25.52 -21.72
C ASP A 83 8.27 24.88 -21.50
N GLY A 84 9.26 25.18 -22.34
CA GLY A 84 10.64 24.67 -22.20
C GLY A 84 11.11 23.74 -23.33
N ALA A 85 10.18 23.19 -24.11
CA ALA A 85 10.45 22.34 -25.26
C ALA A 85 11.46 22.95 -26.24
N GLN A 86 12.29 22.15 -26.91
CA GLN A 86 13.12 22.61 -28.04
C GLN A 86 12.87 21.77 -29.29
N ILE A 87 11.83 22.12 -30.05
CA ILE A 87 11.45 21.37 -31.27
C ILE A 87 11.82 22.18 -32.51
N ALA A 88 12.59 21.58 -33.42
CA ALA A 88 12.80 22.18 -34.73
C ALA A 88 11.48 22.16 -35.54
N VAL A 89 11.09 23.31 -36.08
CA VAL A 89 9.87 23.47 -36.89
C VAL A 89 9.86 22.54 -38.11
N THR A 90 11.01 22.26 -38.71
CA THR A 90 11.13 21.29 -39.83
C THR A 90 10.59 19.93 -39.47
N ALA A 91 10.78 19.50 -38.21
CA ALA A 91 10.26 18.24 -37.73
C ALA A 91 8.74 18.30 -37.53
N LEU A 92 8.21 19.43 -37.04
CA LEU A 92 6.77 19.65 -36.82
C LEU A 92 5.98 19.67 -38.15
N VAL A 93 6.60 20.18 -39.20
CA VAL A 93 6.01 20.31 -40.54
C VAL A 93 6.09 19.00 -41.30
N ALA A 94 7.18 18.24 -41.12
CA ALA A 94 7.26 16.87 -41.62
C ALA A 94 6.14 16.00 -41.03
N ALA A 95 5.94 16.10 -39.71
CA ALA A 95 4.83 15.51 -38.96
C ALA A 95 3.44 15.91 -39.55
N ALA A 96 3.14 17.21 -39.60
CA ALA A 96 1.85 17.72 -40.10
C ALA A 96 1.60 17.49 -41.61
N SER A 97 2.61 17.06 -42.39
CA SER A 97 2.51 16.86 -43.84
C SER A 97 2.14 15.42 -44.26
N THR A 98 2.02 14.49 -43.31
CA THR A 98 1.62 13.10 -43.55
C THR A 98 0.50 12.69 -42.60
N TYR A 99 -0.52 11.97 -43.09
CA TYR A 99 -1.47 11.26 -42.21
C TYR A 99 -0.71 10.11 -41.51
N SER A 100 -0.06 10.38 -40.38
CA SER A 100 0.60 9.35 -39.55
C SER A 100 0.29 9.61 -38.08
N ASN A 101 -0.51 8.73 -37.50
CA ASN A 101 -0.83 8.71 -36.07
C ASN A 101 0.36 8.31 -35.17
N SER A 102 1.55 8.06 -35.73
CA SER A 102 2.71 7.52 -35.00
C SER A 102 3.96 8.42 -35.00
N ASP A 103 4.20 9.19 -36.07
CA ASP A 103 5.41 10.01 -36.21
C ASP A 103 5.31 11.35 -35.46
N ASP A 104 4.13 11.97 -35.47
CA ASP A 104 3.86 13.24 -34.76
C ASP A 104 3.99 13.06 -33.24
N LEU A 105 3.62 11.88 -32.76
CA LEU A 105 3.77 11.48 -31.36
C LEU A 105 5.26 11.35 -30.99
N ALA A 106 6.09 10.74 -31.84
CA ALA A 106 7.52 10.59 -31.58
C ALA A 106 8.25 11.94 -31.48
N LEU A 107 7.83 12.93 -32.28
CA LEU A 107 8.37 14.27 -32.23
C LEU A 107 7.96 15.02 -30.96
N PHE A 108 6.68 14.97 -30.59
CA PHE A 108 6.20 15.62 -29.36
C PHE A 108 6.83 14.98 -28.11
N LYS A 109 7.02 13.66 -28.14
CA LYS A 109 7.78 12.91 -27.12
C LYS A 109 9.25 13.32 -27.01
N SER A 110 9.86 13.81 -28.08
CA SER A 110 11.24 14.35 -28.06
C SER A 110 11.30 15.79 -27.52
N ALA A 111 10.20 16.54 -27.61
CA ALA A 111 10.08 17.88 -27.05
C ALA A 111 10.16 17.87 -25.51
N LEU A 112 9.57 16.81 -24.95
CA LEU A 112 9.54 16.48 -23.54
C LEU A 112 10.80 15.69 -23.13
N SER A 113 11.97 16.13 -23.55
CA SER A 113 13.25 15.50 -23.16
C SER A 113 14.18 16.45 -22.40
N GLY A 114 13.68 17.66 -22.12
CA GLY A 114 14.36 18.70 -21.36
C GLY A 114 13.62 18.97 -20.06
N SER A 115 13.96 20.03 -19.35
CA SER A 115 13.18 20.49 -18.20
C SER A 115 11.96 21.26 -18.65
N ASP A 116 10.78 20.68 -18.47
CA ASP A 116 9.51 21.20 -18.95
C ASP A 116 8.63 21.72 -17.81
N GLN A 117 7.72 22.64 -18.14
CA GLN A 117 6.64 23.04 -17.24
C GLN A 117 5.30 22.62 -17.83
N ILE A 118 4.59 21.79 -17.07
CA ILE A 118 3.32 21.19 -17.42
C ILE A 118 2.30 21.60 -16.37
N TRP A 119 1.19 22.19 -16.82
CA TRP A 119 0.07 22.53 -15.97
C TRP A 119 -1.19 21.82 -16.42
N GLY A 120 -1.81 21.11 -15.48
CA GLY A 120 -3.16 20.63 -15.54
C GLY A 120 -4.23 21.73 -15.44
N GLY A 121 -5.46 21.28 -15.60
CA GLY A 121 -6.68 22.07 -15.61
C GLY A 121 -7.43 21.99 -14.29
N SER A 122 -8.75 21.76 -14.36
CA SER A 122 -9.62 21.62 -13.20
C SER A 122 -10.28 20.23 -13.13
N GLY A 123 -9.83 19.31 -13.98
CA GLY A 123 -10.33 17.94 -14.04
C GLY A 123 -9.16 16.97 -14.06
N ASN A 124 -9.47 15.69 -13.96
CA ASN A 124 -8.48 14.64 -13.78
C ASN A 124 -7.49 14.56 -14.96
N ASP A 125 -6.27 15.02 -14.75
CA ASP A 125 -5.17 15.12 -15.70
C ASP A 125 -4.19 13.95 -15.53
N LYS A 126 -3.50 13.57 -16.61
CA LYS A 126 -2.37 12.63 -16.63
C LYS A 126 -1.12 13.31 -17.21
N MET A 127 -0.16 13.61 -16.34
CA MET A 127 1.04 14.36 -16.66
C MET A 127 2.28 13.47 -16.66
N ASP A 128 3.03 13.50 -17.76
CA ASP A 128 4.30 12.79 -17.97
C ASP A 128 5.28 13.73 -18.68
N GLY A 129 6.21 14.29 -17.91
CA GLY A 129 7.28 15.16 -18.41
C GLY A 129 8.42 14.40 -19.09
N ARG A 130 8.49 13.08 -18.87
CA ARG A 130 9.53 12.16 -19.36
C ARG A 130 10.91 12.62 -18.87
N ALA A 131 11.94 12.44 -19.70
CA ALA A 131 13.29 12.79 -19.35
C ALA A 131 13.39 14.31 -19.15
N GLY A 132 13.83 14.74 -17.99
CA GLY A 132 13.81 16.16 -17.70
C GLY A 132 14.00 16.42 -16.23
N ALA A 133 13.93 17.68 -15.85
CA ALA A 133 13.65 18.03 -14.46
C ALA A 133 12.42 18.91 -14.53
N ASP A 134 11.26 18.29 -14.36
CA ASP A 134 10.01 18.86 -14.82
C ASP A 134 9.21 19.48 -13.70
N TYR A 135 8.41 20.48 -14.02
CA TYR A 135 7.42 21.06 -13.12
C TYR A 135 6.04 20.57 -13.55
N LEU A 136 5.39 19.76 -12.72
CA LEU A 136 4.09 19.14 -13.01
C LEU A 136 3.05 19.65 -12.02
N ALA A 137 2.05 20.42 -12.45
CA ALA A 137 1.04 21.00 -11.55
C ALA A 137 -0.39 20.78 -12.04
N GLY A 138 -1.11 19.86 -11.42
CA GLY A 138 -2.45 19.39 -11.82
C GLY A 138 -3.58 20.34 -11.49
N ARG A 139 -3.51 20.94 -10.30
CA ARG A 139 -4.42 21.97 -9.77
C ARG A 139 -5.74 21.41 -9.26
N GLY A 140 -6.66 21.00 -10.12
CA GLY A 140 -7.99 20.59 -9.69
C GLY A 140 -8.40 19.31 -10.39
N GLY A 141 -9.12 18.44 -9.68
CA GLY A 141 -9.38 17.09 -10.16
C GLY A 141 -8.42 16.09 -9.55
N ASN A 142 -8.65 14.80 -9.81
CA ASN A 142 -7.82 13.69 -9.37
C ASN A 142 -6.79 13.35 -10.46
N ASP A 143 -5.58 13.82 -10.28
CA ASP A 143 -4.53 13.86 -11.27
C ASP A 143 -3.56 12.67 -11.12
N THR A 144 -2.89 12.33 -12.21
CA THR A 144 -1.91 11.24 -12.28
C THR A 144 -0.61 11.75 -12.86
N TYR A 145 0.47 11.56 -12.12
CA TYR A 145 1.81 12.04 -12.44
C TYR A 145 2.75 10.88 -12.72
N TYR A 146 3.64 11.04 -13.69
CA TYR A 146 4.76 10.15 -13.94
C TYR A 146 6.05 10.90 -13.63
N VAL A 147 6.82 10.35 -12.71
CA VAL A 147 8.08 10.91 -12.23
C VAL A 147 9.20 9.94 -12.60
N ASP A 148 10.14 10.39 -13.41
CA ASP A 148 11.30 9.59 -13.82
C ASP A 148 12.65 10.24 -13.50
N ASN A 149 12.62 11.49 -13.02
CA ASN A 149 13.79 12.21 -12.54
C ASN A 149 13.62 12.65 -11.09
N LEU A 150 14.70 12.54 -10.31
CA LEU A 150 14.72 12.99 -8.91
C LEU A 150 14.46 14.50 -8.75
N ASN A 151 14.63 15.28 -9.82
CA ASN A 151 14.41 16.72 -9.81
C ASN A 151 13.02 17.11 -10.36
N ASP A 152 12.16 16.15 -10.70
CA ASP A 152 10.78 16.44 -11.03
C ASP A 152 10.05 16.98 -9.81
N ARG A 153 9.31 18.06 -10.02
CA ARG A 153 8.55 18.76 -9.01
C ARG A 153 7.07 18.65 -9.32
N VAL A 154 6.41 17.73 -8.62
CA VAL A 154 4.95 17.68 -8.60
C VAL A 154 4.41 18.75 -7.64
N VAL A 155 3.36 19.44 -8.06
CA VAL A 155 2.66 20.45 -7.27
C VAL A 155 1.19 20.12 -7.21
N GLU A 156 0.77 19.64 -6.05
CA GLU A 156 -0.62 19.49 -5.66
C GLU A 156 -0.97 20.31 -4.44
N THR A 157 -2.23 20.74 -4.35
CA THR A 157 -2.72 21.59 -3.26
C THR A 157 -3.91 20.98 -2.56
N SER A 158 -4.19 21.40 -1.33
CA SER A 158 -5.35 20.92 -0.55
C SER A 158 -6.72 21.21 -1.16
N THR A 159 -6.78 22.03 -2.22
CA THR A 159 -8.00 22.36 -2.96
C THR A 159 -8.14 21.56 -4.26
N GLY A 160 -7.21 20.64 -4.51
CA GLY A 160 -7.21 19.74 -5.66
C GLY A 160 -8.15 18.55 -5.48
N GLY A 161 -7.77 17.42 -6.07
CA GLY A 161 -8.47 16.16 -5.96
C GLY A 161 -8.44 15.56 -4.55
N THR A 162 -9.01 14.36 -4.44
CA THR A 162 -8.94 13.51 -3.25
C THR A 162 -8.39 12.12 -3.57
N ALA A 163 -7.83 11.94 -4.76
CA ALA A 163 -7.34 10.65 -5.26
C ALA A 163 -6.22 10.82 -6.30
N ASP A 164 -5.35 11.80 -6.05
CA ASP A 164 -4.17 12.09 -6.86
C ASP A 164 -3.14 10.97 -6.73
N LYS A 165 -2.37 10.74 -7.81
CA LYS A 165 -1.44 9.61 -7.91
C LYS A 165 -0.12 10.02 -8.50
N ILE A 166 0.98 9.60 -7.89
CA ILE A 166 2.32 9.66 -8.48
C ILE A 166 2.79 8.24 -8.77
N PHE A 167 3.14 7.96 -10.03
CA PHE A 167 3.91 6.80 -10.44
C PHE A 167 5.37 7.22 -10.63
N THR A 168 6.28 6.67 -9.83
CA THR A 168 7.70 7.06 -9.87
C THR A 168 8.60 5.90 -10.28
N SER A 169 9.63 6.12 -11.09
CA SER A 169 10.71 5.15 -11.33
C SER A 169 11.97 5.41 -10.50
N VAL A 170 11.95 6.49 -9.71
CA VAL A 170 13.03 6.94 -8.82
C VAL A 170 12.54 7.02 -7.37
N SER A 171 13.47 7.23 -6.44
CA SER A 171 13.10 7.52 -5.04
C SER A 171 12.36 8.86 -4.96
N TYR A 172 11.25 8.93 -4.23
CA TYR A 172 10.40 10.12 -4.21
C TYR A 172 9.68 10.32 -2.87
N GLY A 173 9.43 11.58 -2.52
CA GLY A 173 8.79 11.97 -1.28
C GLY A 173 7.64 12.96 -1.49
N LEU A 174 6.58 12.88 -0.69
CA LEU A 174 5.39 13.71 -0.82
C LEU A 174 5.40 14.99 0.04
N ALA A 175 6.57 15.39 0.55
CA ALA A 175 6.67 16.55 1.44
C ALA A 175 6.13 17.82 0.80
N GLY A 176 5.03 18.36 1.34
CA GLY A 176 4.36 19.55 0.82
C GLY A 176 3.53 19.33 -0.45
N ILE A 177 3.29 18.08 -0.83
CA ILE A 177 2.52 17.69 -2.02
C ILE A 177 1.26 16.96 -1.54
N TYR A 178 0.07 17.48 -1.86
CA TYR A 178 -1.21 16.90 -1.43
C TYR A 178 -1.64 15.74 -2.34
N VAL A 179 -0.88 14.64 -2.33
CA VAL A 179 -1.14 13.43 -3.14
C VAL A 179 -1.52 12.26 -2.24
N GLU A 180 -2.53 11.48 -2.63
CA GLU A 180 -2.99 10.32 -1.85
C GLU A 180 -2.24 9.02 -2.17
N THR A 181 -1.79 8.82 -3.41
CA THR A 181 -1.12 7.56 -3.82
C THR A 181 0.27 7.80 -4.36
N LEU A 182 1.28 7.11 -3.81
CA LEU A 182 2.64 7.06 -4.35
C LEU A 182 2.98 5.62 -4.72
N ALA A 183 3.26 5.36 -5.99
CA ALA A 183 3.54 4.01 -6.49
C ALA A 183 4.86 3.96 -7.26
N ALA A 184 5.77 3.08 -6.87
CA ALA A 184 6.97 2.80 -7.63
C ALA A 184 6.66 1.96 -8.87
N THR A 185 7.41 2.22 -9.92
CA THR A 185 7.42 1.48 -11.18
C THR A 185 8.80 0.86 -11.39
N GLY A 186 8.94 0.00 -12.42
CA GLY A 186 10.18 -0.71 -12.67
C GLY A 186 10.48 -1.79 -11.63
N SER A 187 11.76 -2.07 -11.40
CA SER A 187 12.22 -3.13 -10.49
C SER A 187 13.46 -2.74 -9.67
N ALA A 188 13.89 -1.48 -9.77
CA ALA A 188 15.01 -0.97 -8.98
C ALA A 188 14.56 -0.69 -7.54
N ALA A 189 15.44 -0.92 -6.57
CA ALA A 189 15.25 -0.49 -5.20
C ALA A 189 15.06 1.04 -5.15
N VAL A 190 14.01 1.49 -4.46
CA VAL A 190 13.70 2.91 -4.28
C VAL A 190 13.32 3.22 -2.83
N SER A 191 13.48 4.48 -2.46
CA SER A 191 12.95 5.04 -1.22
C SER A 191 11.70 5.86 -1.52
N LEU A 192 10.57 5.49 -0.89
CA LEU A 192 9.29 6.20 -0.98
C LEU A 192 8.95 6.79 0.38
N THR A 193 8.55 8.06 0.41
CA THR A 193 8.18 8.73 1.67
C THR A 193 6.87 9.48 1.50
N GLY A 194 5.88 9.20 2.34
CA GLY A 194 4.62 9.92 2.37
C GLY A 194 4.75 11.30 3.04
N ASN A 195 3.64 11.83 3.50
CA ASN A 195 3.53 13.14 4.13
C ASN A 195 2.73 13.04 5.43
N SER A 196 1.93 14.05 5.80
CA SER A 196 1.10 14.05 7.02
C SER A 196 -0.37 13.67 6.76
N LEU A 197 -0.68 13.22 5.54
CA LEU A 197 -2.01 12.79 5.10
C LEU A 197 -2.05 11.27 5.08
N ALA A 198 -3.25 10.70 5.01
CA ALA A 198 -3.40 9.27 4.73
C ALA A 198 -2.92 8.96 3.29
N ASN A 199 -1.79 8.27 3.16
CA ASN A 199 -1.18 7.89 1.91
C ASN A 199 -1.31 6.38 1.64
N SER A 200 -1.49 6.02 0.38
CA SER A 200 -1.31 4.65 -0.11
C SER A 200 0.03 4.56 -0.85
N ILE A 201 1.00 3.87 -0.26
CA ILE A 201 2.36 3.77 -0.80
C ILE A 201 2.65 2.34 -1.27
N TYR A 202 2.93 2.19 -2.56
CA TYR A 202 3.19 0.92 -3.22
C TYR A 202 4.62 0.89 -3.76
N GLY A 203 5.46 0.01 -3.25
CA GLY A 203 6.77 -0.29 -3.84
C GLY A 203 6.68 -1.19 -5.08
N ASN A 204 7.83 -1.48 -5.67
CA ASN A 204 7.97 -2.32 -6.86
C ASN A 204 8.56 -3.70 -6.52
N SER A 205 9.16 -4.42 -7.48
CA SER A 205 9.75 -5.75 -7.21
C SER A 205 11.17 -5.74 -6.63
N GLY A 206 11.77 -4.56 -6.42
CA GLY A 206 13.07 -4.38 -5.79
C GLY A 206 13.02 -4.44 -4.26
N SER A 207 14.13 -4.20 -3.58
CA SER A 207 14.14 -4.00 -2.12
C SER A 207 13.91 -2.52 -1.79
N ASN A 208 12.68 -2.17 -1.45
CA ASN A 208 12.24 -0.79 -1.27
C ASN A 208 12.40 -0.35 0.20
N GLN A 209 12.55 0.96 0.41
CA GLN A 209 12.38 1.59 1.71
C GLN A 209 11.11 2.44 1.66
N ILE A 210 10.15 2.16 2.53
CA ILE A 210 8.86 2.83 2.52
C ILE A 210 8.63 3.45 3.90
N ASN A 211 8.38 4.76 3.92
CA ASN A 211 8.02 5.52 5.11
C ASN A 211 6.66 6.20 4.87
N GLY A 212 5.63 5.86 5.66
CA GLY A 212 4.30 6.47 5.58
C GLY A 212 4.33 7.95 5.97
N GLY A 213 5.03 8.25 7.07
CA GLY A 213 5.19 9.60 7.58
C GLY A 213 4.22 9.84 8.72
N GLY A 214 3.16 10.61 8.48
CA GLY A 214 2.06 10.74 9.41
C GLY A 214 0.72 10.65 8.71
N GLY A 215 -0.32 10.27 9.43
CA GLY A 215 -1.60 9.92 8.81
C GLY A 215 -1.88 8.44 9.04
N ASN A 216 -2.97 7.94 8.46
CA ASN A 216 -3.27 6.51 8.53
C ASN A 216 -2.95 5.93 7.16
N ASP A 217 -1.78 5.31 7.04
CA ASP A 217 -1.20 4.93 5.76
C ASP A 217 -1.46 3.48 5.39
N ILE A 218 -1.41 3.19 4.09
CA ILE A 218 -1.43 1.83 3.55
C ILE A 218 -0.09 1.60 2.85
N LEU A 219 0.74 0.72 3.40
CA LEU A 219 2.09 0.46 2.89
C LEU A 219 2.20 -0.96 2.32
N LYS A 220 2.66 -1.08 1.07
CA LYS A 220 2.90 -2.37 0.41
C LYS A 220 4.19 -2.33 -0.40
N GLY A 221 5.17 -3.14 -0.02
CA GLY A 221 6.51 -3.13 -0.59
C GLY A 221 6.60 -3.68 -2.01
N GLY A 222 5.71 -4.62 -2.36
CA GLY A 222 5.77 -5.31 -3.63
C GLY A 222 6.42 -6.67 -3.44
N ALA A 223 7.39 -7.04 -4.28
CA ALA A 223 8.23 -8.21 -4.03
C ALA A 223 9.60 -7.72 -3.57
N GLY A 224 10.45 -8.59 -3.04
CA GLY A 224 11.77 -8.21 -2.56
C GLY A 224 11.88 -8.39 -1.05
N ALA A 225 12.90 -7.78 -0.45
CA ALA A 225 13.02 -7.65 0.99
C ALA A 225 12.90 -6.16 1.31
N ASP A 226 11.72 -5.75 1.77
CA ASP A 226 11.36 -4.34 1.93
C ASP A 226 11.52 -3.88 3.38
N TYR A 227 11.75 -2.58 3.56
CA TYR A 227 11.76 -1.94 4.87
C TYR A 227 10.57 -0.98 4.99
N PHE A 228 9.78 -1.11 6.05
CA PHE A 228 8.61 -0.29 6.32
C PHE A 228 8.78 0.48 7.63
N ALA A 229 8.40 1.76 7.60
CA ALA A 229 8.06 2.55 8.76
C ALA A 229 6.68 3.19 8.48
N GLY A 230 5.66 2.86 9.26
CA GLY A 230 4.35 3.50 9.20
C GLY A 230 4.48 4.97 9.58
N GLY A 231 4.96 5.21 10.80
CA GLY A 231 5.21 6.55 11.30
C GLY A 231 4.18 6.91 12.38
N SER A 232 3.48 8.03 12.24
CA SER A 232 2.46 8.44 13.22
C SER A 232 1.05 8.26 12.67
N GLY A 233 0.14 7.71 13.47
CA GLY A 233 -1.22 7.39 13.03
C GLY A 233 -1.37 5.88 12.85
N ASN A 234 -2.56 5.41 12.48
CA ASN A 234 -2.87 3.99 12.46
C ASN A 234 -2.65 3.42 11.06
N ASP A 235 -1.54 2.72 10.89
CA ASP A 235 -1.04 2.28 9.60
C ASP A 235 -1.40 0.81 9.31
N THR A 236 -1.58 0.49 8.04
CA THR A 236 -1.76 -0.87 7.55
C THR A 236 -0.60 -1.27 6.65
N ILE A 237 0.20 -2.22 7.10
CA ILE A 237 1.42 -2.66 6.43
C ILE A 237 1.24 -4.09 5.89
N TYR A 238 1.51 -4.28 4.60
CA TYR A 238 1.45 -5.58 3.94
C TYR A 238 2.83 -6.20 3.84
N VAL A 239 3.01 -7.33 4.52
CA VAL A 239 4.23 -8.15 4.48
C VAL A 239 3.98 -9.38 3.63
N ASN A 240 4.87 -9.69 2.70
CA ASN A 240 4.74 -10.87 1.84
C ASN A 240 6.05 -11.62 1.60
N SER A 241 7.15 -11.15 2.19
CA SER A 241 8.46 -11.78 2.16
C SER A 241 9.00 -11.94 3.56
N ALA A 242 9.66 -13.07 3.83
CA ALA A 242 10.36 -13.26 5.10
C ALA A 242 11.57 -12.31 5.26
N GLY A 243 11.98 -11.64 4.19
CA GLY A 243 12.99 -10.58 4.23
C GLY A 243 12.44 -9.21 4.60
N ASP A 244 11.12 -9.03 4.66
CA ASP A 244 10.51 -7.75 5.00
C ASP A 244 10.75 -7.40 6.46
N ARG A 245 10.94 -6.10 6.72
CA ARG A 245 11.21 -5.57 8.07
C ARG A 245 10.31 -4.39 8.33
N VAL A 246 9.49 -4.50 9.37
CA VAL A 246 8.62 -3.41 9.84
C VAL A 246 9.21 -2.77 11.09
N VAL A 247 9.16 -1.45 11.16
CA VAL A 247 9.52 -0.68 12.35
C VAL A 247 8.36 0.21 12.73
N GLU A 248 7.72 -0.15 13.85
CA GLU A 248 6.76 0.68 14.55
C GLU A 248 7.21 0.97 15.97
N THR A 249 6.97 2.20 16.41
CA THR A 249 7.42 2.71 17.71
C THR A 249 6.22 3.04 18.59
N SER A 250 6.43 3.12 19.91
CA SER A 250 5.37 3.48 20.86
C SER A 250 4.80 4.90 20.67
N THR A 251 5.41 5.71 19.80
CA THR A 251 4.92 7.05 19.44
C THR A 251 4.11 7.06 18.14
N GLY A 252 3.88 5.89 17.54
CA GLY A 252 3.04 5.70 16.36
C GLY A 252 1.55 5.70 16.68
N GLY A 253 0.79 4.94 15.90
CA GLY A 253 -0.63 4.71 16.11
C GLY A 253 -0.95 3.94 17.39
N THR A 254 -2.24 3.75 17.63
CA THR A 254 -2.75 2.86 18.69
C THR A 254 -3.54 1.69 18.12
N ALA A 255 -3.54 1.53 16.79
CA ALA A 255 -4.29 0.51 16.08
C ALA A 255 -3.59 0.14 14.76
N ASP A 256 -2.26 0.02 14.82
CA ASP A 256 -1.43 -0.40 13.70
C ASP A 256 -1.70 -1.86 13.35
N LYS A 257 -1.63 -2.16 12.06
CA LYS A 257 -2.00 -3.46 11.52
C LYS A 257 -0.97 -3.99 10.52
N ILE A 258 -0.47 -5.19 10.78
CA ILE A 258 0.29 -5.97 9.81
C ILE A 258 -0.62 -7.04 9.20
N ILE A 259 -0.68 -7.06 7.86
CA ILE A 259 -1.29 -8.14 7.07
C ILE A 259 -0.17 -8.92 6.40
N SER A 260 0.07 -10.16 6.85
CA SER A 260 1.18 -10.98 6.39
C SER A 260 0.71 -12.13 5.49
N ALA A 261 1.38 -12.35 4.36
CA ALA A 261 1.21 -13.56 3.54
C ALA A 261 2.17 -14.70 3.94
N VAL A 262 3.07 -14.44 4.89
CA VAL A 262 4.08 -15.38 5.39
C VAL A 262 4.00 -15.51 6.90
N SER A 263 4.77 -16.45 7.47
CA SER A 263 4.94 -16.50 8.93
C SER A 263 5.63 -15.23 9.42
N TYR A 264 5.12 -14.61 10.48
CA TYR A 264 5.59 -13.30 10.94
C TYR A 264 5.44 -13.14 12.46
N GLY A 265 6.34 -12.36 13.05
CA GLY A 265 6.36 -12.09 14.49
C GLY A 265 6.52 -10.59 14.78
N LEU A 266 5.88 -10.10 15.84
CA LEU A 266 5.88 -8.67 16.22
C LEU A 266 6.98 -8.28 17.20
N ALA A 267 7.95 -9.16 17.48
CA ALA A 267 8.98 -8.92 18.48
C ALA A 267 9.74 -7.60 18.25
N GLY A 268 9.66 -6.68 19.22
CA GLY A 268 10.31 -5.37 19.14
C GLY A 268 9.58 -4.32 18.29
N ILE A 269 8.36 -4.63 17.82
CA ILE A 269 7.53 -3.77 16.97
C ILE A 269 6.27 -3.41 17.75
N HIS A 270 5.89 -2.13 17.79
CA HIS A 270 4.68 -1.67 18.49
C HIS A 270 3.47 -1.72 17.55
N VAL A 271 2.94 -2.93 17.31
CA VAL A 271 1.77 -3.16 16.46
C VAL A 271 0.69 -3.87 17.26
N GLU A 272 -0.56 -3.46 17.10
CA GLU A 272 -1.70 -4.03 17.83
C GLU A 272 -2.36 -5.21 17.10
N THR A 273 -2.38 -5.20 15.76
CA THR A 273 -3.06 -6.26 14.99
C THR A 273 -2.11 -6.98 14.02
N LEU A 274 -2.04 -8.31 14.12
CA LEU A 274 -1.37 -9.17 13.15
C LEU A 274 -2.41 -10.07 12.48
N ALA A 275 -2.52 -10.03 11.16
CA ALA A 275 -3.45 -10.85 10.40
C ALA A 275 -2.73 -11.62 9.29
N ALA A 276 -3.00 -12.92 9.17
CA ALA A 276 -2.63 -13.69 8.00
C ALA A 276 -3.52 -13.35 6.81
N SER A 277 -2.93 -13.42 5.62
CA SER A 277 -3.62 -13.35 4.34
C SER A 277 -3.41 -14.64 3.56
N GLY A 278 -4.16 -14.81 2.47
CA GLY A 278 -4.09 -16.02 1.64
C GLY A 278 -4.66 -17.26 2.35
N THR A 279 -4.16 -18.43 1.98
CA THR A 279 -4.67 -19.74 2.45
C THR A 279 -3.56 -20.67 2.93
N ALA A 280 -2.32 -20.19 2.98
CA ALA A 280 -1.18 -21.00 3.39
C ALA A 280 -1.13 -21.09 4.92
N SER A 281 -0.71 -22.24 5.43
CA SER A 281 -0.35 -22.41 6.84
C SER A 281 0.79 -21.46 7.21
N VAL A 282 0.58 -20.67 8.26
CA VAL A 282 1.57 -19.70 8.76
C VAL A 282 1.73 -19.79 10.27
N SER A 283 2.86 -19.33 10.76
CA SER A 283 3.09 -19.07 12.18
C SER A 283 3.01 -17.57 12.46
N LEU A 284 2.14 -17.18 13.37
CA LEU A 284 1.93 -15.80 13.81
C LEU A 284 2.33 -15.70 15.28
N THR A 285 3.13 -14.69 15.62
CA THR A 285 3.54 -14.42 17.00
C THR A 285 3.36 -12.94 17.30
N GLY A 286 2.61 -12.60 18.35
CA GLY A 286 2.49 -11.22 18.80
C GLY A 286 3.76 -10.72 19.52
N ASN A 287 3.59 -9.68 20.32
CA ASN A 287 4.62 -9.00 21.09
C ASN A 287 4.23 -8.99 22.58
N SER A 288 4.60 -7.95 23.34
CA SER A 288 4.26 -7.84 24.78
C SER A 288 3.04 -6.95 25.05
N LEU A 289 2.37 -6.48 24.00
CA LEU A 289 1.16 -5.66 24.05
C LEU A 289 -0.07 -6.56 23.98
N ALA A 290 -1.25 -6.03 24.28
CA ALA A 290 -2.50 -6.73 23.97
C ALA A 290 -2.72 -6.75 22.45
N ASN A 291 -2.41 -7.86 21.82
CA ASN A 291 -2.52 -8.04 20.38
C ASN A 291 -3.85 -8.66 19.98
N THR A 292 -4.29 -8.32 18.77
CA THR A 292 -5.31 -9.10 18.05
C THR A 292 -4.64 -9.87 16.93
N VAL A 293 -4.68 -11.21 17.00
CA VAL A 293 -4.03 -12.08 16.03
C VAL A 293 -5.07 -12.89 15.25
N TYR A 294 -5.14 -12.68 13.94
CA TYR A 294 -6.04 -13.39 13.04
C TYR A 294 -5.26 -14.34 12.13
N GLY A 295 -5.56 -15.62 12.20
CA GLY A 295 -5.17 -16.60 11.20
C GLY A 295 -5.97 -16.48 9.90
N ASN A 296 -5.72 -17.41 8.98
CA ASN A 296 -6.36 -17.51 7.67
C ASN A 296 -7.14 -18.82 7.53
N SER A 297 -7.16 -19.42 6.34
CA SER A 297 -7.87 -20.69 6.10
C SER A 297 -6.98 -21.94 6.06
N GLY A 298 -5.67 -21.75 6.26
CA GLY A 298 -4.72 -22.84 6.40
C GLY A 298 -4.49 -23.17 7.88
N ASN A 299 -3.87 -24.32 8.15
CA ASN A 299 -3.53 -24.74 9.52
C ASN A 299 -2.47 -23.81 10.11
N ASN A 300 -2.86 -22.91 11.00
CA ASN A 300 -2.02 -21.84 11.53
C ASN A 300 -1.45 -22.20 12.91
N LYS A 301 -0.26 -21.67 13.21
CA LYS A 301 0.28 -21.66 14.57
C LYS A 301 0.21 -20.25 15.11
N ILE A 302 -0.48 -20.05 16.23
CA ILE A 302 -0.74 -18.72 16.79
C ILE A 302 -0.21 -18.67 18.22
N ASN A 303 0.63 -17.68 18.50
CA ASN A 303 1.09 -17.35 19.85
C ASN A 303 0.80 -15.86 20.08
N GLY A 304 0.02 -15.55 21.10
CA GLY A 304 -0.28 -14.16 21.47
C GLY A 304 0.98 -13.41 21.91
N GLY A 305 1.80 -14.08 22.70
CA GLY A 305 3.03 -13.51 23.27
C GLY A 305 2.77 -13.10 24.71
N GLY A 306 3.21 -11.90 25.05
CA GLY A 306 2.88 -11.27 26.32
C GLY A 306 1.70 -10.33 26.16
N GLY A 307 0.86 -10.18 27.19
CA GLY A 307 -0.30 -9.26 27.12
C GLY A 307 -1.61 -10.03 27.10
N ASN A 308 -2.75 -9.34 27.12
CA ASN A 308 -4.05 -10.03 27.06
C ASN A 308 -4.51 -10.05 25.61
N ASP A 309 -4.27 -11.16 24.92
CA ASP A 309 -4.43 -11.22 23.48
C ASP A 309 -5.83 -11.71 23.06
N THR A 310 -6.26 -11.29 21.87
CA THR A 310 -7.44 -11.86 21.20
C THR A 310 -6.97 -12.66 19.99
N LEU A 311 -7.16 -13.98 20.03
CA LEU A 311 -6.64 -14.92 19.07
C LEU A 311 -7.78 -15.55 18.27
N LYS A 312 -7.62 -15.58 16.96
CA LYS A 312 -8.58 -16.20 16.04
C LYS A 312 -7.82 -17.12 15.08
N GLY A 313 -8.15 -18.41 15.08
CA GLY A 313 -7.55 -19.40 14.18
C GLY A 313 -7.98 -19.21 12.73
N GLY A 314 -9.28 -19.04 12.53
CA GLY A 314 -9.88 -19.00 11.20
C GLY A 314 -10.41 -20.38 10.80
N TRP A 315 -10.07 -20.83 9.59
CA TRP A 315 -10.40 -22.20 9.16
C TRP A 315 -9.13 -23.04 9.13
N GLY A 316 -9.32 -24.35 9.17
CA GLY A 316 -8.20 -25.29 9.19
C GLY A 316 -7.99 -25.82 10.59
N ARG A 317 -6.89 -26.52 10.78
CA ARG A 317 -6.49 -27.09 12.06
C ARG A 317 -5.46 -26.21 12.72
N ASP A 318 -5.90 -25.34 13.59
CA ASP A 318 -5.03 -24.34 14.17
C ASP A 318 -4.40 -24.84 15.47
N THR A 319 -3.28 -24.22 15.84
CA THR A 319 -2.55 -24.51 17.06
C THR A 319 -2.33 -23.22 17.82
N PHE A 320 -2.96 -23.08 18.98
CA PHE A 320 -2.76 -21.97 19.91
C PHE A 320 -1.66 -22.32 20.92
N ILE A 321 -0.60 -21.52 20.98
CA ILE A 321 0.64 -21.84 21.72
C ILE A 321 0.81 -20.90 22.90
N PHE A 322 0.83 -21.46 24.10
CA PHE A 322 1.09 -20.77 25.37
C PHE A 322 2.48 -21.14 25.88
N LYS A 323 3.41 -20.18 25.81
CA LYS A 323 4.82 -20.37 26.23
C LYS A 323 5.38 -19.23 27.08
N ASP A 324 4.57 -18.21 27.31
CA ASP A 324 4.92 -17.02 28.07
C ASP A 324 4.49 -17.17 29.52
N LYS A 325 5.11 -16.40 30.42
CA LYS A 325 4.90 -16.54 31.85
C LYS A 325 3.46 -16.20 32.24
N LEU A 326 2.80 -17.12 32.95
CA LEU A 326 1.46 -16.91 33.50
C LEU A 326 1.40 -15.74 34.48
N SER A 327 0.27 -15.06 34.50
CA SER A 327 0.00 -13.96 35.42
C SER A 327 -1.49 -13.89 35.75
N ALA A 328 -1.80 -13.61 37.01
CA ALA A 328 -3.20 -13.47 37.45
C ALA A 328 -3.85 -12.14 37.04
N SER A 329 -3.07 -11.19 36.50
CA SER A 329 -3.56 -9.86 36.12
C SER A 329 -3.19 -9.43 34.71
N SER A 330 -2.50 -10.28 33.96
CA SER A 330 -2.08 -10.07 32.57
C SER A 330 -1.83 -11.43 31.91
N ASN A 331 -1.55 -11.49 30.61
CA ASN A 331 -1.30 -12.76 29.92
C ASN A 331 -2.49 -13.73 29.91
N LEU A 332 -3.70 -13.18 29.98
CA LEU A 332 -4.95 -13.91 29.84
C LEU A 332 -5.48 -13.71 28.43
N ASP A 333 -5.25 -14.70 27.57
CA ASP A 333 -5.65 -14.62 26.17
C ASP A 333 -7.09 -15.08 25.99
N THR A 334 -7.75 -14.59 24.94
CA THR A 334 -9.08 -15.05 24.53
C THR A 334 -9.00 -15.64 23.13
N ILE A 335 -9.35 -16.92 22.99
CA ILE A 335 -9.50 -17.58 21.70
C ILE A 335 -10.98 -17.56 21.31
N ILE A 336 -11.29 -16.86 20.21
CA ILE A 336 -12.67 -16.52 19.88
C ILE A 336 -13.39 -17.53 18.97
N ASP A 337 -12.66 -18.46 18.35
CA ASP A 337 -13.21 -19.42 17.39
C ASP A 337 -12.64 -20.84 17.52
N TYR A 338 -12.18 -21.23 18.72
CA TYR A 338 -11.66 -22.57 18.96
C TYR A 338 -12.67 -23.67 18.58
N ASP A 339 -12.27 -24.57 17.69
CA ASP A 339 -13.01 -25.76 17.29
C ASP A 339 -12.40 -27.03 17.93
N THR A 340 -13.18 -27.78 18.71
CA THR A 340 -12.66 -28.95 19.46
C THR A 340 -12.29 -30.14 18.57
N PHE A 341 -12.71 -30.15 17.30
CA PHE A 341 -12.42 -31.22 16.35
C PHE A 341 -11.16 -30.94 15.53
N ASP A 342 -10.96 -29.69 15.13
CA ASP A 342 -9.86 -29.29 14.26
C ASP A 342 -8.68 -28.65 15.01
N ASP A 343 -8.93 -27.87 16.06
CA ASP A 343 -7.89 -27.08 16.72
C ASP A 343 -7.20 -27.79 17.88
N THR A 344 -6.04 -27.25 18.22
CA THR A 344 -5.19 -27.75 19.31
C THR A 344 -4.62 -26.62 20.16
N ILE A 345 -4.34 -26.95 21.42
CA ILE A 345 -3.62 -26.09 22.36
C ILE A 345 -2.26 -26.72 22.63
N GLN A 346 -1.19 -25.92 22.56
CA GLN A 346 0.17 -26.31 22.95
C GLN A 346 0.65 -25.52 24.16
N LEU A 347 1.12 -26.23 25.18
CA LEU A 347 1.56 -25.69 26.46
C LEU A 347 3.05 -25.97 26.65
N ASP A 348 3.85 -24.93 26.85
CA ASP A 348 5.31 -25.07 27.05
C ASP A 348 5.65 -25.63 28.43
N ASN A 349 6.36 -26.76 28.49
CA ASN A 349 6.70 -27.42 29.75
C ASN A 349 7.63 -26.62 30.68
N ALA A 350 8.27 -25.55 30.20
CA ALA A 350 9.01 -24.63 31.06
C ALA A 350 8.07 -23.74 31.91
N ILE A 351 6.83 -23.53 31.44
CA ILE A 351 5.79 -22.76 32.13
C ILE A 351 4.85 -23.71 32.88
N PHE A 352 4.39 -24.76 32.20
CA PHE A 352 3.45 -25.75 32.72
C PHE A 352 4.21 -26.98 33.24
N THR A 353 5.01 -26.77 34.28
CA THR A 353 6.07 -27.69 34.74
C THR A 353 5.61 -29.08 35.19
N GLN A 354 4.33 -29.29 35.50
CA GLN A 354 3.81 -30.59 35.94
C GLN A 354 3.34 -31.50 34.79
N LEU A 355 3.21 -30.97 33.56
CA LEU A 355 2.52 -31.69 32.48
C LEU A 355 3.38 -32.76 31.78
N GLY A 356 4.62 -32.94 32.21
CA GLY A 356 5.57 -33.90 31.64
C GLY A 356 6.43 -33.33 30.52
N ALA A 357 6.90 -34.19 29.62
CA ALA A 357 7.88 -33.86 28.60
C ALA A 357 7.23 -33.65 27.22
N GLY A 358 7.78 -32.72 26.45
CA GLY A 358 7.41 -32.43 25.06
C GLY A 358 8.53 -31.69 24.33
N SER A 359 8.37 -31.46 23.03
CA SER A 359 9.19 -30.50 22.28
C SER A 359 8.35 -29.83 21.19
N PRO A 360 8.70 -28.62 20.71
CA PRO A 360 7.99 -28.01 19.59
C PRO A 360 8.00 -28.85 18.30
N SER A 361 9.02 -29.70 18.13
CA SER A 361 9.15 -30.65 17.01
C SER A 361 8.42 -31.98 17.22
N SER A 362 8.08 -32.31 18.45
CA SER A 362 7.38 -33.54 18.82
C SER A 362 6.53 -33.28 20.07
N PRO A 363 5.38 -32.58 19.92
CA PRO A 363 4.48 -32.30 21.02
C PRO A 363 3.97 -33.62 21.63
N ALA A 364 3.98 -33.73 22.95
CA ALA A 364 3.42 -34.87 23.66
C ALA A 364 1.96 -34.60 23.98
N LYS A 365 1.10 -35.60 23.87
CA LYS A 365 -0.31 -35.46 24.24
C LYS A 365 -0.44 -35.32 25.76
N LEU A 366 -1.33 -34.45 26.22
CA LEU A 366 -1.61 -34.29 27.65
C LEU A 366 -2.10 -35.61 28.27
N GLY A 367 -1.60 -35.93 29.46
CA GLY A 367 -2.09 -37.08 30.24
C GLY A 367 -3.57 -36.91 30.59
N SER A 368 -4.37 -37.96 30.47
CA SER A 368 -5.81 -37.87 30.70
C SER A 368 -6.19 -37.55 32.14
N SER A 369 -5.33 -37.88 33.11
CA SER A 369 -5.49 -37.51 34.52
C SER A 369 -5.07 -36.07 34.82
N TYR A 370 -4.51 -35.34 33.85
CA TYR A 370 -4.05 -33.96 34.03
C TYR A 370 -5.09 -32.91 33.62
N PHE A 371 -6.29 -33.35 33.26
CA PHE A 371 -7.32 -32.49 32.70
C PHE A 371 -8.67 -32.79 33.33
N ILE A 372 -9.34 -31.72 33.77
CA ILE A 372 -10.70 -31.78 34.30
C ILE A 372 -11.56 -30.68 33.69
N VAL A 373 -12.85 -31.00 33.52
CA VAL A 373 -13.89 -30.00 33.22
C VAL A 373 -14.62 -29.67 34.52
N GLY A 374 -14.66 -28.39 34.88
CA GLY A 374 -15.23 -27.88 36.11
C GLY A 374 -14.60 -26.57 36.55
N SER A 375 -14.97 -26.08 37.73
CA SER A 375 -14.49 -24.79 38.27
C SER A 375 -13.25 -24.90 39.15
N GLU A 376 -12.84 -26.11 39.53
CA GLU A 376 -11.70 -26.37 40.43
C GLU A 376 -11.15 -27.78 40.19
N ALA A 377 -9.89 -28.01 40.61
CA ALA A 377 -9.28 -29.34 40.67
C ALA A 377 -10.02 -30.25 41.66
N GLN A 378 -10.11 -31.55 41.35
CA GLN A 378 -10.88 -32.54 42.11
C GLN A 378 -10.02 -33.65 42.71
N ASP A 379 -8.90 -34.00 42.07
CA ASP A 379 -7.89 -34.89 42.64
C ASP A 379 -6.51 -34.23 42.68
N ALA A 380 -5.40 -34.97 42.78
CA ALA A 380 -4.06 -34.41 42.97
C ALA A 380 -3.29 -34.17 41.65
N ASP A 381 -3.86 -34.61 40.54
CA ASP A 381 -3.22 -34.57 39.23
C ASP A 381 -3.92 -33.58 38.27
N ASP A 382 -4.99 -32.90 38.69
CA ASP A 382 -5.81 -31.99 37.87
C ASP A 382 -5.10 -30.64 37.59
N TYR A 383 -4.05 -30.68 36.79
CA TYR A 383 -3.22 -29.51 36.49
C TYR A 383 -3.87 -28.52 35.50
N ILE A 384 -4.69 -29.00 34.56
CA ILE A 384 -5.40 -28.17 33.59
C ILE A 384 -6.90 -28.29 33.83
N ILE A 385 -7.53 -27.15 34.10
CA ILE A 385 -8.96 -27.08 34.42
C ILE A 385 -9.64 -26.24 33.34
N TYR A 386 -10.72 -26.74 32.76
CA TYR A 386 -11.60 -25.96 31.89
C TYR A 386 -12.95 -25.76 32.57
N ASP A 387 -13.26 -24.52 32.95
CA ASP A 387 -14.58 -24.13 33.42
C ASP A 387 -15.48 -23.89 32.20
N ASP A 388 -16.32 -24.87 31.89
CA ASP A 388 -17.21 -24.82 30.73
C ASP A 388 -18.32 -23.76 30.87
N LEU A 389 -18.64 -23.32 32.09
CA LEU A 389 -19.63 -22.28 32.32
C LEU A 389 -19.08 -20.88 32.03
N THR A 390 -17.80 -20.63 32.32
CA THR A 390 -17.16 -19.32 32.13
C THR A 390 -16.26 -19.25 30.89
N GLY A 391 -15.83 -20.40 30.39
CA GLY A 391 -14.91 -20.58 29.28
C GLY A 391 -13.43 -20.49 29.67
N TYR A 392 -13.11 -20.31 30.94
CA TYR A 392 -11.72 -20.14 31.38
C TYR A 392 -10.95 -21.45 31.45
N LEU A 393 -9.69 -21.38 31.03
CA LEU A 393 -8.66 -22.38 31.26
C LEU A 393 -7.74 -21.92 32.38
N TYR A 394 -7.54 -22.82 33.33
CA TYR A 394 -6.66 -22.61 34.47
C TYR A 394 -5.51 -23.60 34.46
N TYR A 395 -4.36 -23.15 34.95
CA TYR A 395 -3.27 -24.02 35.38
C TYR A 395 -3.20 -24.04 36.91
N ASP A 396 -3.45 -25.20 37.51
CA ASP A 396 -3.19 -25.46 38.92
C ASP A 396 -1.84 -26.14 39.06
N ALA A 397 -0.84 -25.44 39.61
CA ALA A 397 0.52 -25.96 39.68
C ALA A 397 0.72 -27.06 40.73
N ASP A 398 -0.19 -27.19 41.71
CA ASP A 398 -0.17 -28.30 42.67
C ASP A 398 -1.17 -29.41 42.31
N GLY A 399 -2.08 -29.12 41.37
CA GLY A 399 -3.05 -30.06 40.81
C GLY A 399 -4.12 -30.51 41.79
N SER A 400 -4.10 -30.03 43.03
CA SER A 400 -4.91 -30.52 44.15
C SER A 400 -6.06 -29.59 44.54
N GLY A 401 -6.14 -28.41 43.93
CA GLY A 401 -7.07 -27.34 44.29
C GLY A 401 -6.75 -26.66 45.62
N ALA A 402 -5.68 -27.08 46.32
CA ALA A 402 -5.24 -26.46 47.56
C ALA A 402 -4.54 -25.11 47.30
N GLY A 403 -3.87 -25.00 46.16
CA GLY A 403 -3.21 -23.82 45.65
C GLY A 403 -4.12 -22.94 44.81
N ALA A 404 -3.67 -21.71 44.53
CA ALA A 404 -4.37 -20.83 43.61
C ALA A 404 -4.04 -21.23 42.16
N ALA A 405 -5.04 -21.69 41.43
CA ALA A 405 -4.94 -21.88 39.99
C ALA A 405 -4.87 -20.52 39.26
N VAL A 406 -4.16 -20.48 38.14
CA VAL A 406 -3.95 -19.26 37.34
C VAL A 406 -4.68 -19.36 36.02
N GLU A 407 -5.56 -18.39 35.74
CA GLU A 407 -6.20 -18.22 34.43
C GLU A 407 -5.14 -17.89 33.38
N PHE A 408 -5.15 -18.60 32.25
CA PHE A 408 -4.21 -18.33 31.16
C PHE A 408 -4.88 -18.17 29.80
N ALA A 409 -6.08 -18.72 29.63
CA ALA A 409 -6.84 -18.56 28.40
C ALA A 409 -8.33 -18.55 28.67
N LYS A 410 -9.07 -17.97 27.73
CA LYS A 410 -10.53 -18.02 27.66
C LYS A 410 -10.95 -18.54 26.30
N LEU A 411 -11.81 -19.54 26.30
CA LEU A 411 -12.47 -20.10 25.12
C LEU A 411 -13.96 -19.73 25.14
N SER A 412 -14.71 -20.21 24.15
CA SER A 412 -16.17 -20.23 24.20
C SER A 412 -16.66 -21.09 25.38
N THR A 413 -17.86 -20.79 25.89
CA THR A 413 -18.49 -21.60 26.93
C THR A 413 -19.10 -22.87 26.34
N TYR A 414 -19.28 -23.89 27.19
CA TYR A 414 -19.90 -25.18 26.86
C TYR A 414 -19.21 -25.94 25.71
N LEU A 415 -17.90 -25.76 25.53
CA LEU A 415 -17.14 -26.58 24.58
C LEU A 415 -16.96 -27.99 25.14
N ASP A 416 -17.07 -29.00 24.27
CA ASP A 416 -16.69 -30.38 24.58
C ASP A 416 -15.16 -30.53 24.53
N LEU A 417 -14.46 -29.74 25.36
CA LEU A 417 -13.00 -29.75 25.43
C LEU A 417 -12.53 -30.99 26.17
N SER A 418 -11.49 -31.63 25.66
CA SER A 418 -10.83 -32.76 26.32
C SER A 418 -9.32 -32.67 26.18
N TYR A 419 -8.60 -33.42 27.02
CA TYR A 419 -7.15 -33.62 26.93
C TYR A 419 -6.66 -34.06 25.54
N ASN A 420 -7.55 -34.54 24.66
CA ASN A 420 -7.17 -34.97 23.31
C ASN A 420 -6.67 -33.83 22.41
N GLY A 421 -7.17 -32.60 22.63
CA GLY A 421 -6.78 -31.41 21.89
C GLY A 421 -5.61 -30.65 22.52
N ILE A 422 -5.08 -31.11 23.65
CA ILE A 422 -4.04 -30.40 24.40
C ILE A 422 -2.73 -31.17 24.33
N TYR A 423 -1.66 -30.47 24.01
CA TYR A 423 -0.32 -30.99 23.85
C TYR A 423 0.70 -30.19 24.67
N VAL A 424 1.73 -30.87 25.14
CA VAL A 424 2.87 -30.31 25.85
C VAL A 424 4.03 -30.20 24.87
N ILE A 425 4.68 -29.04 24.83
CA ILE A 425 5.86 -28.78 24.00
C ILE A 425 7.08 -28.42 24.84
#